data_AF-A0AAU9NBC3-F1
#
_entry.id   AF-A0AAU9NBC3-F1
#
_cell.length_a   1.000
_cell.length_b   1.000
_cell.length_c   1.000
_cell.angle_alpha   90.00
_cell.angle_beta   90.00
_cell.angle_gamma   90.00
#
_symmetry.space_group_name_H-M   'P 1'
#
loop_
_entity.id
_entity.type
_entity.pdbx_description
1 polymer ?
#
loop_
_entity_poly.entity_id
_entity_poly.type
_entity_poly.pdbx_seq_one_letter_code
_entity_poly.pdbx_strand_id
1 'polypeptide(L)'
;MPDEVKLYAVAGSPFVCRAKIALNMKGIKYEKLGTRSQQQECRTSQDPYEKVVARFWAKFIDEKCIPALYKAFGPNGNEETDKEACEQLQILENELKVKGTKFFGGDNINLVDIAADFIAYWLGIIQEAAEKTLFTKDKFPKLTQWADDFVNLEVVNQVLLPRERLLAFFKKRFGKA
;
A
#
# COMPACT_ATOMS: atom_id res chain seq x y z
N MET A 1 23.59 -6.26 23.91
CA MET A 1 23.25 -4.87 23.52
C MET A 1 22.12 -5.01 22.51
N PRO A 2 20.97 -4.34 22.65
CA PRO A 2 19.87 -4.49 21.69
C PRO A 2 20.37 -4.02 20.32
N ASP A 3 20.24 -4.88 19.30
CA ASP A 3 20.73 -4.61 17.95
C ASP A 3 20.10 -3.33 17.40
N GLU A 4 20.95 -2.36 17.05
CA GLU A 4 20.54 -1.07 16.50
C GLU A 4 20.03 -1.27 15.05
N VAL A 5 18.72 -1.04 14.84
CA VAL A 5 18.11 -1.21 13.51
C VAL A 5 18.33 0.05 12.67
N LYS A 6 19.04 -0.10 11.56
CA LYS A 6 19.27 0.95 10.56
C LYS A 6 18.30 0.78 9.40
N LEU A 7 17.42 1.76 9.19
CA LEU A 7 16.44 1.71 8.09
C LEU A 7 16.95 2.53 6.90
N TYR A 8 17.16 1.84 5.79
CA TYR A 8 17.54 2.47 4.54
C TYR A 8 16.37 2.81 3.63
N ALA A 9 16.20 4.10 3.32
CA ALA A 9 14.96 4.58 2.73
C ALA A 9 15.15 5.68 1.67
N VAL A 10 14.33 5.63 0.61
CA VAL A 10 14.03 6.77 -0.27
C VAL A 10 12.75 7.43 0.23
N ALA A 11 12.80 8.74 0.51
CA ALA A 11 11.61 9.49 0.88
C ALA A 11 10.60 9.48 -0.28
N GLY A 12 9.35 9.10 -0.01
CA GLY A 12 8.27 9.03 -1.01
C GLY A 12 7.81 7.62 -1.31
N SER A 13 8.62 6.62 -0.95
CA SER A 13 8.40 5.23 -1.33
C SER A 13 7.35 4.55 -0.43
N PRO A 14 6.30 3.92 -1.01
CA PRO A 14 5.36 3.10 -0.25
C PRO A 14 6.10 1.94 0.45
N PHE A 15 7.05 1.28 -0.22
CA PHE A 15 7.83 0.16 0.35
C PHE A 15 8.61 0.54 1.62
N VAL A 16 9.05 1.79 1.74
CA VAL A 16 9.68 2.31 2.96
C VAL A 16 8.64 2.50 4.06
N CYS A 17 7.45 3.01 3.73
CA CYS A 17 6.37 3.17 4.69
C CYS A 17 5.96 1.82 5.29
N ARG A 18 5.93 0.74 4.49
CA ARG A 18 5.74 -0.64 5.00
C ARG A 18 6.70 -1.01 6.12
N ALA A 19 8.00 -0.79 5.90
CA ALA A 19 9.02 -1.11 6.90
C ALA A 19 8.85 -0.27 8.17
N LYS A 20 8.51 1.02 8.04
CA LYS A 20 8.27 1.90 9.19
C LYS A 20 7.03 1.49 9.99
N ILE A 21 5.93 1.14 9.33
CA ILE A 21 4.71 0.66 10.00
C ILE A 21 5.02 -0.60 10.80
N ALA A 22 5.72 -1.57 10.19
CA ALA A 22 6.11 -2.80 10.87
C ALA A 22 7.02 -2.55 12.09
N LEU A 23 7.98 -1.63 11.98
CA LEU A 23 8.87 -1.27 13.11
C LEU A 23 8.11 -0.57 14.24
N ASN A 24 7.21 0.37 13.90
CA ASN A 24 6.37 1.08 14.86
C ASN A 24 5.44 0.12 15.62
N MET A 25 4.81 -0.83 14.93
CA MET A 25 3.98 -1.88 15.55
C MET A 25 4.75 -2.77 16.52
N LYS A 26 6.07 -2.88 16.36
CA LYS A 26 6.95 -3.68 17.24
C LYS A 26 7.60 -2.84 18.35
N GLY A 27 7.36 -1.53 18.39
CA GLY A 27 8.03 -0.63 19.34
C GLY A 27 9.54 -0.55 19.13
N ILE A 28 10.04 -0.90 17.93
CA ILE A 28 11.47 -0.92 17.62
C ILE A 28 11.89 0.47 17.16
N LYS A 29 12.84 1.08 17.87
CA LYS A 29 13.48 2.34 17.46
C LYS A 29 14.46 2.09 16.32
N TYR A 30 14.52 2.99 15.34
CA TYR A 30 15.41 2.87 14.18
C TYR A 30 16.03 4.21 13.78
N GLU A 31 17.26 4.16 13.27
CA GLU A 31 17.99 5.31 12.71
C GLU A 31 17.79 5.37 11.18
N LYS A 32 17.48 6.56 10.64
CA LYS A 32 17.27 6.78 9.20
C LYS A 32 18.61 7.02 8.51
N LEU A 33 19.08 6.07 7.70
CA LEU A 33 20.29 6.23 6.90
C LEU A 33 19.98 6.00 5.41
N GLY A 34 20.64 6.71 4.50
CA GLY A 34 20.35 6.63 3.06
C GLY A 34 20.84 5.32 2.42
N THR A 35 19.95 4.68 1.63
CA THR A 35 20.16 3.57 0.66
C THR A 35 20.91 2.28 1.05
N ARG A 36 20.16 1.18 1.19
CA ARG A 36 20.16 -0.13 0.48
C ARG A 36 19.13 -1.05 1.17
N SER A 37 18.17 -1.56 0.41
CA SER A 37 17.01 -2.34 0.87
C SER A 37 17.39 -3.60 1.66
N GLN A 38 16.92 -3.69 2.91
CA GLN A 38 16.77 -4.97 3.62
C GLN A 38 15.30 -5.13 4.04
N GLN A 39 14.69 -6.23 3.62
CA GLN A 39 13.33 -6.62 4.03
C GLN A 39 13.42 -7.25 5.43
N GLN A 40 12.88 -6.59 6.45
CA GLN A 40 12.74 -7.16 7.79
C GLN A 40 11.43 -7.95 7.87
N GLU A 41 11.49 -9.23 8.26
CA GLU A 41 10.32 -10.10 8.39
C GLU A 41 9.32 -9.59 9.46
N CYS A 42 8.13 -9.20 9.02
CA CYS A 42 7.00 -8.86 9.89
C CYS A 42 6.39 -10.16 10.46
N ARG A 43 6.36 -10.29 11.80
CA ARG A 43 5.69 -11.42 12.46
C ARG A 43 4.17 -11.35 12.25
N THR A 44 3.69 -12.13 11.29
CA THR A 44 2.27 -12.48 11.08
C THR A 44 1.80 -13.53 12.11
N SER A 45 0.51 -13.85 12.08
CA SER A 45 -0.16 -14.90 12.89
C SER A 45 0.71 -16.16 13.14
N GLN A 46 0.56 -16.76 14.32
CA GLN A 46 1.26 -18.00 14.67
C GLN A 46 0.77 -19.22 13.89
N ASP A 47 -0.40 -19.13 13.26
CA ASP A 47 -0.89 -20.19 12.37
C ASP A 47 -0.10 -20.22 11.05
N PRO A 48 0.58 -21.33 10.72
CA PRO A 48 1.27 -21.51 9.46
C PRO A 48 0.40 -21.27 8.22
N TYR A 49 -0.88 -21.64 8.28
CA TYR A 49 -1.82 -21.46 7.17
C TYR A 49 -2.11 -19.97 6.94
N GLU A 50 -2.50 -19.25 7.98
CA GLU A 50 -2.77 -17.81 7.90
C GLU A 50 -1.53 -17.02 7.43
N LYS A 51 -0.33 -17.46 7.83
CA LYS A 51 0.93 -16.90 7.35
C LYS A 51 1.14 -17.08 5.86
N VAL A 52 0.86 -18.27 5.32
CA VAL A 52 0.99 -18.54 3.88
C VAL A 52 -0.04 -17.73 3.09
N VAL A 53 -1.28 -17.65 3.57
CA VAL A 53 -2.35 -16.85 2.95
C VAL A 53 -1.99 -15.37 2.94
N ALA A 54 -1.48 -14.82 4.06
CA ALA A 54 -1.05 -13.43 4.12
C ALA A 54 0.11 -13.13 3.16
N ARG A 55 1.08 -14.05 3.04
CA ARG A 55 2.19 -13.93 2.08
C ARG A 55 1.72 -13.99 0.64
N PHE A 56 0.76 -14.87 0.33
CA PHE A 56 0.15 -14.95 -1.00
C PHE A 56 -0.48 -13.60 -1.38
N TRP A 57 -1.30 -13.03 -0.52
CA TRP A 57 -1.96 -11.76 -0.80
C TRP A 57 -0.99 -10.58 -0.89
N ALA A 58 0.00 -10.51 0.00
CA ALA A 58 1.05 -9.49 -0.10
C ALA A 58 1.82 -9.60 -1.43
N LYS A 59 2.16 -10.82 -1.86
CA LYS A 59 2.82 -11.07 -3.14
C LYS A 59 1.91 -10.71 -4.32
N PHE A 60 0.63 -11.05 -4.26
CA PHE A 60 -0.35 -10.68 -5.28
C PHE A 60 -0.45 -9.15 -5.45
N ILE A 61 -0.51 -8.40 -4.35
CA ILE A 61 -0.51 -6.93 -4.38
C ILE A 61 0.75 -6.40 -5.08
N ASP A 62 1.92 -6.90 -4.69
CA ASP A 62 3.21 -6.43 -5.21
C ASP A 62 3.46 -6.81 -6.68
N GLU A 63 3.03 -7.99 -7.10
CA GLU A 63 3.32 -8.53 -8.44
C GLU A 63 2.19 -8.31 -9.45
N LYS A 64 0.96 -8.06 -9.00
CA LYS A 64 -0.22 -7.92 -9.87
C LYS A 64 -0.86 -6.55 -9.74
N CYS A 65 -1.32 -6.17 -8.55
CA CYS A 65 -2.06 -4.92 -8.37
C CYS A 65 -1.21 -3.68 -8.66
N ILE A 66 -0.05 -3.55 -7.99
CA ILE A 66 0.81 -2.38 -8.14
C ILE A 66 1.31 -2.22 -9.58
N PRO A 67 1.82 -3.27 -10.26
CA PRO A 67 2.22 -3.16 -11.66
C PRO A 67 1.07 -2.79 -12.60
N ALA A 68 -0.13 -3.36 -12.43
CA ALA A 68 -1.29 -3.02 -13.26
C ALA A 68 -1.68 -1.54 -13.10
N LEU A 69 -1.67 -1.03 -11.87
CA LEU A 69 -1.91 0.39 -11.60
C LEU A 69 -0.84 1.28 -12.26
N TYR A 70 0.45 0.93 -12.15
CA TYR A 70 1.50 1.69 -12.81
C TYR A 70 1.38 1.69 -14.34
N LYS A 71 0.92 0.60 -14.95
CA LYS A 71 0.63 0.58 -16.40
C LYS A 71 -0.52 1.52 -16.73
N ALA A 72 -1.62 1.46 -15.97
CA ALA A 72 -2.83 2.26 -16.20
C ALA A 72 -2.59 3.77 -16.10
N PHE A 73 -1.74 4.23 -15.17
CA PHE A 73 -1.35 5.63 -15.03
C PHE A 73 -0.06 5.99 -15.78
N GLY A 74 0.58 5.02 -16.43
CA GLY A 74 1.81 5.21 -17.17
C GLY A 74 1.59 5.87 -18.54
N PRO A 75 2.68 6.20 -19.26
CA PRO A 75 2.61 6.83 -20.58
C PRO A 75 1.82 6.04 -21.63
N ASN A 76 1.79 4.70 -21.48
CA ASN A 76 1.10 3.78 -22.38
C ASN A 76 -0.30 3.37 -21.84
N GLY A 77 -0.80 4.06 -20.82
CA GLY A 77 -2.09 3.76 -20.21
C GLY A 77 -3.25 3.96 -21.21
N ASN A 78 -4.11 2.96 -21.31
CA ASN A 78 -5.28 2.93 -22.17
C ASN A 78 -6.45 2.18 -21.47
N GLU A 79 -7.58 2.06 -22.16
CA GLU A 79 -8.78 1.39 -21.61
C GLU A 79 -8.53 -0.09 -21.23
N GLU A 80 -7.64 -0.80 -21.94
CA GLU A 80 -7.29 -2.19 -21.62
C GLU A 80 -6.48 -2.30 -20.32
N THR A 81 -5.47 -1.43 -20.16
CA THR A 81 -4.71 -1.37 -18.91
C THR A 81 -5.56 -0.91 -17.72
N ASP A 82 -6.59 -0.09 -17.98
CA ASP A 82 -7.54 0.35 -16.96
C ASP A 82 -8.44 -0.78 -16.50
N LYS A 83 -8.90 -1.61 -17.45
CA LYS A 83 -9.62 -2.84 -17.16
C LYS A 83 -8.77 -3.80 -16.34
N GLU A 84 -7.51 -4.06 -16.76
CA GLU A 84 -6.57 -4.91 -16.01
C GLU A 84 -6.43 -4.40 -14.56
N ALA A 85 -6.20 -3.10 -14.36
CA ALA A 85 -6.08 -2.52 -13.03
C ALA A 85 -7.36 -2.65 -12.20
N CYS A 86 -8.53 -2.40 -12.80
CA CYS A 86 -9.82 -2.55 -12.14
C CYS A 86 -10.11 -4.02 -11.76
N GLU A 87 -9.73 -4.99 -12.60
CA GLU A 87 -9.86 -6.42 -12.30
C GLU A 87 -9.01 -6.82 -11.10
N GLN A 88 -7.75 -6.36 -11.04
CA GLN A 88 -6.89 -6.64 -9.88
C GLN A 88 -7.43 -6.02 -8.59
N LEU A 89 -7.97 -4.79 -8.66
CA LEU A 89 -8.64 -4.15 -7.51
C LEU A 89 -9.92 -4.88 -7.11
N GLN A 90 -10.68 -5.40 -8.09
CA GLN A 90 -11.91 -6.14 -7.83
C GLN A 90 -11.65 -7.44 -7.06
N ILE A 91 -10.53 -8.10 -7.31
CA ILE A 91 -10.12 -9.29 -6.54
C ILE A 91 -9.93 -8.94 -5.06
N LEU A 92 -9.26 -7.81 -4.75
CA LEU A 92 -9.07 -7.35 -3.37
C LEU A 92 -10.38 -6.90 -2.71
N GLU A 93 -11.25 -6.20 -3.45
CA GLU A 93 -12.59 -5.84 -3.00
C GLU A 93 -13.41 -7.09 -2.62
N ASN A 94 -13.35 -8.13 -3.45
CA ASN A 94 -14.06 -9.38 -3.19
C ASN A 94 -13.49 -10.12 -1.97
N GLU A 95 -12.17 -10.12 -1.77
CA GLU A 95 -11.55 -10.71 -0.58
C GLU A 95 -12.03 -10.02 0.70
N LEU A 96 -12.08 -8.67 0.72
CA LEU A 96 -12.63 -7.93 1.86
C LEU A 96 -14.12 -8.21 2.08
N LYS A 97 -14.91 -8.37 1.02
CA LYS A 97 -16.33 -8.75 1.12
C LYS A 97 -16.51 -10.13 1.72
N VAL A 98 -15.72 -11.12 1.27
CA VAL A 98 -15.77 -12.50 1.76
C VAL A 98 -15.33 -12.57 3.23
N LYS A 99 -14.27 -11.86 3.60
CA LYS A 99 -13.84 -11.79 5.00
C LYS A 99 -14.86 -11.08 5.89
N GLY A 100 -15.48 -10.01 5.39
CA GLY A 100 -16.45 -9.20 6.14
C GLY A 100 -15.83 -8.40 7.29
N THR A 101 -14.50 -8.31 7.34
CA THR A 101 -13.74 -7.66 8.41
C THR A 101 -13.33 -6.24 8.04
N LYS A 102 -12.88 -5.47 9.04
CA LYS A 102 -12.39 -4.09 8.86
C LYS A 102 -11.10 -4.04 8.04
N PHE A 103 -10.16 -4.92 8.37
CA PHE A 103 -8.85 -5.06 7.72
C PHE A 103 -8.71 -6.45 7.09
N PHE A 104 -7.75 -6.64 6.17
CA PHE A 104 -7.41 -7.97 5.67
C PHE A 104 -6.92 -8.89 6.81
N GLY A 105 -6.35 -8.30 7.86
CA GLY A 105 -6.00 -8.97 9.12
C GLY A 105 -7.13 -9.12 10.14
N GLY A 106 -8.38 -8.76 9.82
CA GLY A 106 -9.49 -8.84 10.76
C GLY A 106 -9.75 -7.51 11.46
N ASP A 107 -9.70 -7.50 12.79
CA ASP A 107 -9.86 -6.29 13.61
C ASP A 107 -8.58 -5.44 13.67
N ASN A 108 -7.43 -6.06 13.41
CA ASN A 108 -6.12 -5.42 13.41
C ASN A 108 -5.45 -5.56 12.04
N ILE A 109 -4.57 -4.63 11.70
CA ILE A 109 -3.78 -4.71 10.46
C ILE A 109 -2.78 -5.86 10.50
N ASN A 110 -2.59 -6.52 9.35
CA ASN A 110 -1.56 -7.55 9.15
C ASN A 110 -0.62 -7.21 7.98
N LEU A 111 0.16 -8.20 7.54
CA LEU A 111 1.09 -8.06 6.41
C LEU A 111 0.40 -7.60 5.11
N VAL A 112 -0.82 -8.06 4.85
CA VAL A 112 -1.57 -7.72 3.64
C VAL A 112 -1.98 -6.25 3.67
N ASP A 113 -2.49 -5.78 4.80
CA ASP A 113 -2.86 -4.36 4.97
C ASP A 113 -1.63 -3.45 4.77
N ILE A 114 -0.49 -3.84 5.35
CA ILE A 114 0.77 -3.12 5.17
C ILE A 114 1.23 -3.17 3.70
N ALA A 115 1.10 -4.30 3.01
CA ALA A 115 1.46 -4.42 1.59
C ALA A 115 0.56 -3.57 0.69
N ALA A 116 -0.71 -3.38 1.06
CA ALA A 116 -1.66 -2.58 0.30
C ALA A 116 -1.56 -1.06 0.57
N ASP A 117 -0.59 -0.59 1.36
CA ASP A 117 -0.40 0.83 1.71
C ASP A 117 -0.37 1.78 0.51
N PHE A 118 0.24 1.35 -0.60
CA PHE A 118 0.24 2.07 -1.87
C PHE A 118 -1.18 2.34 -2.38
N ILE A 119 -2.05 1.34 -2.32
CA ILE A 119 -3.46 1.43 -2.75
C ILE A 119 -4.22 2.38 -1.82
N ALA A 120 -3.96 2.30 -0.51
CA ALA A 120 -4.67 3.12 0.48
C ALA A 120 -4.38 4.62 0.34
N TYR A 121 -3.12 5.00 0.12
CA TYR A 121 -2.71 6.41 0.20
C TYR A 121 -2.17 7.00 -1.10
N TRP A 122 -1.27 6.30 -1.82
CA TRP A 122 -0.62 6.86 -3.01
C TRP A 122 -1.55 6.87 -4.23
N LEU A 123 -2.41 5.85 -4.37
CA LEU A 123 -3.30 5.72 -5.52
C LEU A 123 -4.21 6.94 -5.68
N GLY A 124 -4.83 7.42 -4.60
CA GLY A 124 -5.67 8.63 -4.64
C GLY A 124 -4.93 9.87 -5.14
N ILE A 125 -3.66 10.02 -4.76
CA ILE A 125 -2.81 11.15 -5.18
C ILE A 125 -2.41 11.02 -6.65
N ILE A 126 -2.11 9.80 -7.11
CA ILE A 126 -1.79 9.53 -8.52
C ILE A 126 -3.00 9.82 -9.42
N GLN A 127 -4.21 9.43 -8.98
CA GLN A 127 -5.45 9.71 -9.71
C GLN A 127 -5.68 11.21 -9.89
N GLU A 128 -5.48 12.00 -8.84
CA GLU A 128 -5.57 13.46 -8.92
C GLU A 128 -4.50 14.04 -9.85
N ALA A 129 -3.25 13.58 -9.72
CA ALA A 129 -2.15 14.07 -10.54
C ALA A 129 -2.32 13.77 -12.03
N ALA A 130 -2.89 12.60 -12.37
CA ALA A 130 -3.11 12.14 -13.73
C ALA A 130 -4.47 12.56 -14.31
N GLU A 131 -5.32 13.23 -13.51
CA GLU A 131 -6.71 13.58 -13.86
C GLU A 131 -7.50 12.37 -14.37
N LYS A 132 -7.29 11.22 -13.75
CA LYS A 132 -7.85 9.94 -14.16
C LYS A 132 -8.32 9.16 -12.94
N THR A 133 -9.57 8.71 -12.98
CA THR A 133 -10.23 8.07 -11.85
C THR A 133 -10.58 6.63 -12.16
N LEU A 134 -10.01 5.69 -11.41
CA LEU A 134 -10.24 4.24 -11.52
C LEU A 134 -10.77 3.65 -10.21
N PHE A 135 -10.15 4.00 -9.09
CA PHE A 135 -10.46 3.60 -7.71
C PHE A 135 -11.44 4.60 -7.08
N THR A 136 -12.70 4.20 -6.99
CA THR A 136 -13.80 5.00 -6.43
C THR A 136 -14.64 4.19 -5.46
N LYS A 137 -15.36 4.89 -4.58
CA LYS A 137 -16.31 4.29 -3.63
C LYS A 137 -17.44 3.53 -4.31
N ASP A 138 -17.91 3.98 -5.48
CA ASP A 138 -18.99 3.31 -6.21
C ASP A 138 -18.56 1.94 -6.76
N LYS A 139 -17.30 1.83 -7.21
CA LYS A 139 -16.75 0.58 -7.75
C LYS A 139 -16.21 -0.35 -6.67
N PHE A 140 -15.52 0.22 -5.68
CA PHE A 140 -14.79 -0.52 -4.65
C PHE A 140 -15.15 0.00 -3.24
N PRO A 141 -16.41 -0.14 -2.80
CA PRO A 141 -16.88 0.44 -1.55
C PRO A 141 -16.15 -0.10 -0.32
N LYS A 142 -15.83 -1.40 -0.26
CA LYS A 142 -15.14 -1.98 0.90
C LYS A 142 -13.67 -1.58 0.92
N LEU A 143 -13.00 -1.61 -0.23
CA LEU A 143 -11.59 -1.26 -0.34
C LEU A 143 -11.38 0.24 -0.12
N THR A 144 -12.32 1.09 -0.53
CA THR A 144 -12.28 2.53 -0.22
C THR A 144 -12.44 2.78 1.28
N GLN A 145 -13.42 2.12 1.92
CA GLN A 145 -13.61 2.23 3.37
C GLN A 145 -12.39 1.71 4.15
N TRP A 146 -11.82 0.59 3.72
CA TRP A 146 -10.59 0.03 4.27
C TRP A 146 -9.42 1.02 4.16
N ALA A 147 -9.26 1.67 3.00
CA ALA A 147 -8.21 2.66 2.79
C ALA A 147 -8.32 3.83 3.77
N ASP A 148 -9.54 4.38 3.94
CA ASP A 148 -9.82 5.45 4.89
C ASP A 148 -9.52 5.02 6.32
N ASP A 149 -9.96 3.82 6.72
CA ASP A 149 -9.68 3.27 8.04
C ASP A 149 -8.18 3.04 8.28
N PHE A 150 -7.46 2.57 7.27
CA PHE A 150 -6.02 2.28 7.35
C PHE A 150 -5.18 3.55 7.51
N VAL A 151 -5.43 4.60 6.71
CA VAL A 151 -4.64 5.85 6.77
C VAL A 151 -4.89 6.65 8.05
N ASN A 152 -6.02 6.42 8.71
CA ASN A 152 -6.37 7.04 9.99
C ASN A 152 -5.79 6.31 11.22
N LEU A 153 -5.15 5.14 11.04
CA LEU A 153 -4.42 4.50 12.12
C LEU A 153 -3.21 5.35 12.51
N GLU A 154 -3.03 5.60 13.80
CA GLU A 154 -1.92 6.42 14.33
C GLU A 154 -0.55 5.92 13.84
N VAL A 155 -0.33 4.61 13.87
CA VAL A 155 0.92 3.97 13.43
C VAL A 155 1.21 4.17 11.93
N VAL A 156 0.17 4.38 11.12
CA VAL A 156 0.27 4.65 9.68
C VAL A 156 0.45 6.14 9.45
N ASN A 157 -0.42 6.98 10.04
CA ASN A 157 -0.41 8.42 9.86
C ASN A 157 0.95 9.06 10.16
N GLN A 158 1.64 8.59 11.22
CA GLN A 158 2.97 9.08 11.60
C GLN A 158 4.07 8.82 10.55
N VAL A 159 3.87 7.89 9.61
CA VAL A 159 4.86 7.53 8.59
C VAL A 159 4.54 8.06 7.20
N LEU A 160 3.30 8.48 6.96
CA LEU A 160 2.86 9.01 5.67
C LEU A 160 3.55 10.34 5.38
N LEU A 161 3.85 10.56 4.11
CA LEU A 161 4.44 11.81 3.67
C LEU A 161 3.35 12.84 3.39
N PRO A 162 3.62 14.14 3.56
CA PRO A 162 2.66 15.18 3.24
C PRO A 162 2.14 15.04 1.82
N ARG A 163 0.81 15.06 1.69
CA ARG A 163 0.09 14.86 0.44
C ARG A 163 0.55 15.81 -0.65
N GLU A 164 0.82 17.07 -0.30
CA GLU A 164 1.23 18.12 -1.23
C GLU A 164 2.57 17.80 -1.89
N ARG A 165 3.51 17.22 -1.13
CA ARG A 165 4.82 16.83 -1.64
C ARG A 165 4.71 15.67 -2.63
N LEU A 166 3.89 14.67 -2.31
CA LEU A 166 3.63 13.53 -3.20
C LEU A 166 2.87 13.97 -4.45
N LEU A 167 1.86 14.84 -4.30
CA LEU A 167 1.10 15.38 -5.42
C LEU A 167 1.99 16.16 -6.39
N ALA A 168 2.86 17.04 -5.89
CA ALA A 168 3.81 17.77 -6.71
C ALA A 168 4.77 16.84 -7.47
N PHE A 169 5.23 15.77 -6.82
CA PHE A 169 6.06 14.74 -7.44
C PHE A 169 5.30 14.00 -8.56
N PHE A 170 4.07 13.57 -8.31
CA PHE A 170 3.29 12.81 -9.29
C PHE A 170 2.76 13.68 -10.43
N LYS A 171 2.45 14.96 -10.20
CA LYS A 171 2.13 15.90 -11.30
C LYS A 171 3.29 16.02 -12.28
N LYS A 172 4.54 16.04 -11.82
CA LYS A 172 5.71 16.01 -12.71
C LYS A 172 5.88 14.69 -13.46
N ARG A 173 5.41 13.57 -12.88
CA ARG A 173 5.64 12.21 -13.39
C ARG A 173 4.52 11.70 -14.31
N PHE A 174 3.29 12.14 -14.05
CA PHE A 174 2.04 11.65 -14.65
C PHE A 174 1.07 12.76 -15.05
N GLY A 175 1.32 14.01 -14.67
CA GLY A 175 0.49 15.13 -15.11
C GLY A 175 0.60 15.32 -16.62
N LYS A 176 -0.52 15.68 -17.25
CA LYS A 176 -0.51 16.12 -18.65
C LYS A 176 0.26 17.43 -18.75
N ALA A 177 1.12 17.53 -19.77
CA ALA A 177 1.85 18.76 -20.09
C ALA A 177 0.89 19.88 -20.52
#